data_AF-F7BGY7-F1
#
_entry.id   AF-F7BGY7-F1
#
_cell.length_a   1.000
_cell.length_b   1.000
_cell.length_c   1.000
_cell.angle_alpha   90.00
_cell.angle_beta   90.00
_cell.angle_gamma   90.00
#
_symmetry.space_group_name_H-M   'P 1'
#
loop_
_entity.id
_entity.type
_entity.pdbx_description
1 polymer ?
#
loop_
_entity_poly.entity_id
_entity_poly.type
_entity_poly.pdbx_seq_one_letter_code
_entity_poly.pdbx_strand_id
1 'polypeptide(L)'
;MAEINCKALYSYDGSGGGEITTLQFDPGDVIKLLFSGENGWWEGEIGDKRGWFPASYVSKLEDEEALPAGWEAISTPNGEKYYVNTKTNETTWEIPKNDSPAPQCTGSEPSTPAPKSSSPITPRSKTQPSTPQTKASPAPLRARTPSTPTTPNQTNGHGNRPRIRMVKDFCYNVNGISFPDEKEAKEQTLLQPGKYSYCDYFWGDKVENHTVQTGFCILYQKMLKEKQISKEMADLFKQREALETQYSKGLSAIANSVLAAQEEGTLGETWKQVKQATLQEAKIHLDFANKIRLQVEKPLLDHKEGGKKEFKKLEADVAELRKQVQLKYLAAERAKHMLLERTKDLEGKMNSTKHTKEDVQKARRKSTKHGEELSHSIELYNHARQQWFEEMVTSSVTMETHEAKRINAIKDILTKYTKLLQDTNTKCQKACDVINQNVAKTDADKDRELWVSKNQTGKVRPVDLII
;
A
#
# COMPACT_ATOMS: atom_id res chain seq x y z
N MET A 1 30.52 16.43 8.66
CA MET A 1 29.26 16.26 7.90
C MET A 1 29.43 17.00 6.60
N ALA A 2 29.03 16.41 5.47
CA ALA A 2 29.10 17.09 4.17
C ALA A 2 28.25 18.36 4.20
N GLU A 3 28.75 19.43 3.60
CA GLU A 3 28.03 20.71 3.51
C GLU A 3 27.03 20.61 2.36
N ILE A 4 25.73 20.55 2.69
CA ILE A 4 24.66 20.42 1.69
C ILE A 4 24.21 21.81 1.30
N ASN A 5 24.34 22.15 0.02
CA ASN A 5 23.85 23.40 -0.53
C ASN A 5 22.59 23.16 -1.37
N CYS A 6 21.70 24.14 -1.42
CA CYS A 6 20.51 24.11 -2.25
C CYS A 6 20.47 25.37 -3.12
N LYS A 7 19.94 25.28 -4.34
CA LYS A 7 19.68 26.44 -5.20
C LYS A 7 18.21 26.81 -5.18
N ALA A 8 17.88 28.07 -4.95
CA ALA A 8 16.52 28.58 -5.03
C ALA A 8 15.99 28.50 -6.47
N LEU A 9 14.81 27.90 -6.65
CA LEU A 9 14.10 27.81 -7.93
C LEU A 9 13.09 28.94 -8.10
N TYR A 10 12.55 29.45 -6.99
CA TYR A 10 11.54 30.50 -6.93
C TYR A 10 11.87 31.51 -5.83
N SER A 11 11.36 32.74 -5.92
CA SER A 11 11.49 33.74 -4.87
C SER A 11 10.62 33.38 -3.66
N TYR A 12 11.13 33.57 -2.46
CA TYR A 12 10.36 33.45 -1.23
C TYR A 12 10.50 34.74 -0.40
N ASP A 13 9.37 35.39 -0.11
CA ASP A 13 9.30 36.71 0.53
C ASP A 13 9.22 36.64 2.06
N GLY A 14 9.23 35.44 2.65
CA GLY A 14 9.15 35.24 4.10
C GLY A 14 7.74 35.39 4.69
N SER A 15 6.69 35.55 3.87
CA SER A 15 5.32 35.86 4.31
C SER A 15 4.55 34.71 4.99
N GLY A 16 5.14 33.50 5.06
CA GLY A 16 4.48 32.30 5.61
C GLY A 16 4.81 31.95 7.08
N GLY A 17 5.61 32.77 7.77
CA GLY A 17 6.32 32.36 8.99
C GLY A 17 5.62 32.49 10.34
N GLY A 18 4.51 33.24 10.48
CA GLY A 18 3.95 33.50 11.82
C GLY A 18 5.00 34.08 12.80
N GLU A 19 5.21 33.42 13.95
CA GLU A 19 6.24 33.78 14.97
C GLU A 19 7.65 33.22 14.66
N ILE A 20 7.85 32.50 13.56
CA ILE A 20 9.12 31.84 13.21
C ILE A 20 9.94 32.74 12.27
N THR A 21 11.24 32.83 12.50
CA THR A 21 12.18 33.54 11.61
C THR A 21 12.28 32.85 10.25
N THR A 22 11.77 33.49 9.20
CA THR A 22 11.81 32.99 7.81
C THR A 22 13.01 33.54 7.04
N LEU A 23 13.52 32.75 6.08
CA LEU A 23 14.64 33.14 5.22
C LEU A 23 14.14 33.64 3.87
N GLN A 24 14.36 34.91 3.55
CA GLN A 24 14.00 35.50 2.25
C GLN A 24 15.10 35.28 1.21
N PHE A 25 14.73 34.93 -0.03
CA PHE A 25 15.65 34.69 -1.15
C PHE A 25 14.99 34.82 -2.53
N ASP A 26 15.81 35.00 -3.56
CA ASP A 26 15.42 35.10 -4.96
C ASP A 26 15.86 33.85 -5.78
N PRO A 27 15.23 33.58 -6.95
CA PRO A 27 15.62 32.46 -7.79
C PRO A 27 17.10 32.55 -8.17
N GLY A 28 17.83 31.47 -7.96
CA GLY A 28 19.27 31.38 -8.22
C GLY A 28 20.15 31.51 -6.99
N ASP A 29 19.63 31.99 -5.86
CA ASP A 29 20.38 32.07 -4.60
C ASP A 29 20.81 30.67 -4.12
N VAL A 30 22.01 30.60 -3.54
CA VAL A 30 22.55 29.36 -2.96
C VAL A 30 22.40 29.42 -1.45
N ILE A 31 21.61 28.50 -0.92
CA ILE A 31 21.27 28.37 0.49
C ILE A 31 22.06 27.21 1.08
N LYS A 32 22.80 27.47 2.15
CA LYS A 32 23.43 26.41 2.94
C LYS A 32 22.37 25.74 3.82
N LEU A 33 22.16 24.44 3.62
CA LEU A 33 21.13 23.69 4.33
C LEU A 33 21.64 23.27 5.72
N LEU A 34 20.96 23.72 6.77
CA LEU A 34 21.31 23.41 8.16
C LEU A 34 20.45 22.26 8.71
N PHE A 35 19.17 22.19 8.32
CA PHE A 35 18.25 21.15 8.74
C PHE A 35 17.18 20.89 7.68
N SER A 36 16.91 19.61 7.39
CA SER A 36 15.80 19.19 6.54
C SER A 36 14.75 18.43 7.37
N GLY A 37 13.62 19.07 7.66
CA GLY A 37 12.47 18.44 8.31
C GLY A 37 11.58 17.67 7.34
N GLU A 38 10.92 16.62 7.84
CA GLU A 38 9.92 15.84 7.08
C GLU A 38 8.59 16.59 6.88
N ASN A 39 8.39 17.71 7.55
CA ASN A 39 7.19 18.56 7.46
C ASN A 39 7.21 19.53 6.25
N GLY A 40 8.19 19.41 5.36
CA GLY A 40 8.32 20.25 4.17
C GLY A 40 8.92 21.65 4.41
N TRP A 41 9.31 21.97 5.64
CA TRP A 41 10.02 23.21 5.98
C TRP A 41 11.46 22.89 6.37
N TRP A 42 12.39 23.60 5.74
CA TRP A 42 13.83 23.45 5.94
C TRP A 42 14.41 24.71 6.55
N GLU A 43 15.52 24.55 7.27
CA GLU A 43 16.29 25.66 7.83
C GLU A 43 17.60 25.81 7.07
N GLY A 44 17.94 27.03 6.70
CA GLY A 44 19.19 27.32 6.02
C GLY A 44 19.67 28.75 6.21
N GLU A 45 20.80 29.04 5.58
CA GLU A 45 21.53 30.29 5.74
C GLU A 45 22.00 30.83 4.38
N ILE A 46 21.81 32.13 4.15
CA ILE A 46 22.39 32.89 3.03
C ILE A 46 23.15 34.08 3.63
N GLY A 47 24.48 34.10 3.44
CA GLY A 47 25.33 35.10 4.08
C GLY A 47 25.18 35.05 5.60
N ASP A 48 24.84 36.18 6.23
CA ASP A 48 24.61 36.26 7.69
C ASP A 48 23.13 36.05 8.10
N LYS A 49 22.23 35.76 7.15
CA LYS A 49 20.79 35.60 7.40
C LYS A 49 20.43 34.11 7.48
N ARG A 50 19.79 33.72 8.58
CA ARG A 50 19.31 32.36 8.82
C ARG A 50 17.81 32.35 9.06
N GLY A 51 17.13 31.33 8.54
CA GLY A 51 15.69 31.16 8.77
C GLY A 51 15.11 29.94 8.07
N TRP A 52 13.80 29.77 8.25
CA TRP A 52 13.03 28.68 7.68
C TRP A 52 12.44 29.02 6.32
N PHE A 53 12.37 28.03 5.44
CA PHE A 53 11.76 28.15 4.12
C PHE A 53 11.17 26.81 3.63
N PRO A 54 10.23 26.84 2.66
CA PRO A 54 9.63 25.62 2.14
C PRO A 54 10.62 24.85 1.23
N ALA A 55 10.72 23.54 1.44
CA ALA A 55 11.58 22.65 0.64
C ALA A 55 11.27 22.70 -0.87
N SER A 56 10.02 22.97 -1.24
CA SER A 56 9.57 23.04 -2.64
C SER A 56 10.12 24.25 -3.42
N TYR A 57 10.74 25.22 -2.74
CA TYR A 57 11.30 26.43 -3.37
C TYR A 57 12.76 26.27 -3.76
N VAL A 58 13.40 25.16 -3.40
CA VAL A 58 14.82 24.93 -3.61
C VAL A 58 15.10 23.55 -4.21
N SER A 59 16.25 23.39 -4.86
CA SER A 59 16.76 22.11 -5.33
C SER A 59 18.10 21.82 -4.64
N LYS A 60 18.26 20.62 -4.06
CA LYS A 60 19.54 20.21 -3.46
C LYS A 60 20.61 20.11 -4.55
N LEU A 61 21.74 20.76 -4.30
CA LEU A 61 22.96 20.68 -5.10
C LEU A 61 23.79 19.50 -4.56
N GLU A 62 23.29 18.28 -4.74
CA GLU A 62 24.08 17.06 -4.50
C GLU A 62 24.31 16.39 -5.86
N ASP A 63 25.58 16.30 -6.24
CA ASP A 63 26.18 15.56 -7.36
C ASP A 63 25.37 15.51 -8.67
N GLU A 64 25.48 16.59 -9.46
CA GLU A 64 25.20 16.56 -10.91
C GLU A 64 26.27 15.69 -11.60
N GLU A 65 26.11 14.36 -11.57
CA GLU A 65 26.71 13.52 -12.61
C GLU A 65 26.02 13.87 -13.93
N ALA A 66 26.74 14.56 -14.82
CA ALA A 66 26.24 14.98 -16.12
C ALA A 66 25.65 13.79 -16.90
N LEU A 67 24.38 13.90 -17.28
CA LEU A 67 23.68 12.85 -18.02
C LEU A 67 24.38 12.56 -19.36
N PRO A 68 24.44 11.29 -19.79
CA PRO A 68 25.00 10.95 -21.09
C PRO A 68 24.23 11.60 -22.24
N ALA A 69 24.91 11.84 -23.37
CA ALA A 69 24.35 12.58 -24.50
C ALA A 69 23.08 11.91 -25.08
N GLY A 70 21.94 12.58 -24.95
CA GLY A 70 20.63 12.09 -25.39
C GLY A 70 19.69 11.69 -24.26
N TRP A 71 20.14 11.72 -23.00
CA TRP A 71 19.30 11.51 -21.82
C TRP A 71 18.83 12.84 -21.22
N GLU A 72 17.54 12.92 -20.92
CA GLU A 72 16.90 14.07 -20.27
C GLU A 72 16.18 13.62 -19.00
N ALA A 73 16.30 14.40 -17.92
CA ALA A 73 15.60 14.15 -16.66
C ALA A 73 14.23 14.82 -16.66
N ILE A 74 13.17 14.05 -16.45
CA ILE A 74 11.79 14.52 -16.38
C ILE A 74 11.26 14.29 -14.96
N SER A 75 10.67 15.32 -14.37
CA SER A 75 9.99 15.22 -13.08
C SER A 75 8.51 14.90 -13.29
N THR A 76 8.02 13.89 -12.59
CA THR A 76 6.58 13.59 -12.52
C THR A 76 5.84 14.65 -11.69
N PRO A 77 4.50 14.76 -11.82
CA PRO A 77 3.69 15.65 -10.97
C PRO A 77 3.82 15.38 -9.46
N ASN A 78 4.31 14.21 -9.08
CA ASN A 78 4.54 13.81 -7.69
C ASN A 78 5.98 14.10 -7.21
N GLY A 79 6.81 14.72 -8.04
CA GLY A 79 8.19 15.10 -7.70
C GLY A 79 9.24 14.00 -7.91
N GLU A 80 8.85 12.81 -8.40
CA GLU A 80 9.80 11.74 -8.73
C GLU A 80 10.44 12.00 -10.10
N LYS A 81 11.77 11.92 -10.19
CA LYS A 81 12.51 12.08 -11.44
C LYS A 81 12.68 10.74 -12.16
N TYR A 82 12.47 10.72 -13.47
CA TYR A 82 12.85 9.62 -14.36
C TYR A 82 13.62 10.17 -15.56
N TYR A 83 14.45 9.34 -16.17
CA TYR A 83 15.31 9.73 -17.29
C TYR A 83 14.78 9.11 -18.57
N VAL A 84 14.68 9.90 -19.63
CA VAL A 84 14.28 9.45 -20.96
C VAL A 84 15.41 9.67 -21.95
N ASN A 85 15.68 8.69 -22.80
CA ASN A 85 16.58 8.85 -23.93
C ASN A 85 15.78 9.31 -25.15
N THR A 86 16.01 10.53 -25.62
CA THR A 86 15.27 11.12 -26.76
C THR A 86 15.64 10.51 -28.11
N LYS A 87 16.71 9.72 -28.19
CA LYS A 87 17.16 9.03 -29.41
C LYS A 87 16.70 7.57 -29.48
N THR A 88 16.60 6.88 -28.35
CA THR A 88 16.20 5.45 -28.30
C THR A 88 14.78 5.22 -27.77
N ASN A 89 14.11 6.26 -27.26
CA ASN A 89 12.81 6.18 -26.55
C ASN A 89 12.83 5.26 -25.31
N GLU A 90 14.01 5.01 -24.73
CA GLU A 90 14.15 4.25 -23.49
C GLU A 90 13.87 5.13 -22.27
N THR A 91 13.23 4.55 -21.25
CA THR A 91 12.99 5.22 -19.96
C THR A 91 13.64 4.41 -18.83
N THR A 92 14.24 5.11 -17.87
CA THR A 92 14.81 4.51 -16.67
C THR A 92 14.51 5.38 -15.45
N TRP A 93 14.38 4.75 -14.30
CA TRP A 93 14.23 5.43 -13.01
C TRP A 93 15.59 5.70 -12.33
N GLU A 94 16.67 5.11 -12.86
CA GLU A 94 18.05 5.25 -12.36
C GLU A 94 18.89 6.10 -13.34
N ILE A 95 19.87 6.86 -12.84
CA ILE A 95 20.75 7.69 -13.68
C ILE A 95 21.53 6.78 -14.66
N PRO A 96 21.38 6.95 -15.98
CA PRO A 96 22.10 6.15 -16.97
C PRO A 96 23.60 6.44 -16.92
N LYS A 97 24.43 5.40 -16.79
CA LYS A 97 25.90 5.51 -16.75
C LYS A 97 26.53 5.37 -18.13
N ASN A 98 27.60 6.10 -18.37
CA ASN A 98 28.28 6.22 -19.67
C ASN A 98 29.29 5.08 -19.87
N ASP A 99 28.82 3.87 -20.18
CA ASP A 99 29.70 2.74 -20.53
C ASP A 99 29.54 2.37 -22.01
N SER A 100 30.53 2.71 -22.84
CA SER A 100 30.86 1.99 -24.08
C SER A 100 32.26 2.31 -24.58
N PRO A 101 32.96 1.29 -25.08
CA PRO A 101 33.18 1.25 -26.52
C PRO A 101 32.85 -0.13 -27.15
N ALA A 102 32.13 -0.10 -28.28
CA ALA A 102 31.97 -1.20 -29.25
C ALA A 102 33.22 -1.28 -30.17
N PRO A 103 33.41 -2.28 -31.08
CA PRO A 103 32.40 -3.23 -31.61
C PRO A 103 32.86 -4.68 -31.88
N GLN A 104 31.90 -5.58 -32.14
CA GLN A 104 31.90 -6.40 -33.36
C GLN A 104 30.51 -7.02 -33.66
N CYS A 105 30.16 -6.95 -34.94
CA CYS A 105 28.93 -7.40 -35.59
C CYS A 105 28.81 -8.93 -35.68
N THR A 106 27.58 -9.46 -35.67
CA THR A 106 27.00 -10.24 -36.80
C THR A 106 25.49 -10.41 -36.61
N GLY A 107 24.75 -10.37 -37.73
CA GLY A 107 23.29 -10.27 -37.90
C GLY A 107 22.42 -11.28 -37.12
N SER A 108 21.09 -11.18 -37.12
CA SER A 108 20.19 -10.59 -38.12
C SER A 108 18.81 -10.36 -37.48
N GLU A 109 18.21 -9.21 -37.76
CA GLU A 109 16.79 -8.87 -37.64
C GLU A 109 15.89 -9.71 -38.62
N PRO A 110 14.57 -9.48 -38.71
CA PRO A 110 13.56 -9.20 -37.67
C PRO A 110 12.24 -9.98 -37.95
N SER A 111 11.26 -9.93 -37.03
CA SER A 111 9.89 -9.47 -37.36
C SER A 111 8.90 -9.68 -36.20
N THR A 112 8.26 -8.60 -35.79
CA THR A 112 6.86 -8.62 -35.31
C THR A 112 5.95 -8.55 -36.55
N PRO A 113 4.69 -9.02 -36.51
CA PRO A 113 3.62 -8.09 -36.11
C PRO A 113 2.49 -8.72 -35.29
N ALA A 114 1.78 -7.87 -34.54
CA ALA A 114 0.51 -8.17 -33.88
C ALA A 114 -0.68 -8.17 -34.89
N PRO A 115 -1.96 -8.12 -34.44
CA PRO A 115 -2.82 -9.22 -33.98
C PRO A 115 -4.03 -9.41 -34.91
N LYS A 116 -4.85 -10.47 -34.73
CA LYS A 116 -6.29 -10.47 -35.08
C LYS A 116 -7.06 -11.66 -34.50
N SER A 117 -8.28 -11.34 -34.07
CA SER A 117 -9.34 -12.16 -33.50
C SER A 117 -9.97 -13.16 -34.47
N SER A 118 -10.44 -14.31 -33.98
CA SER A 118 -11.82 -14.81 -34.13
C SER A 118 -11.94 -16.29 -33.71
N SER A 119 -12.85 -16.58 -32.77
CA SER A 119 -13.49 -17.91 -32.63
C SER A 119 -14.67 -18.01 -33.60
N PRO A 120 -15.17 -19.21 -34.00
CA PRO A 120 -16.20 -19.88 -33.17
C PRO A 120 -16.29 -21.44 -33.21
N ILE A 121 -16.76 -22.01 -32.07
CA ILE A 121 -17.77 -23.09 -31.87
C ILE A 121 -17.47 -24.58 -32.26
N THR A 122 -17.25 -25.41 -31.20
CA THR A 122 -17.75 -26.78 -30.80
C THR A 122 -18.28 -27.83 -31.83
N PRO A 123 -18.26 -29.18 -31.57
CA PRO A 123 -18.75 -29.83 -30.33
C PRO A 123 -18.09 -31.15 -29.81
N ARG A 124 -18.15 -31.30 -28.47
CA ARG A 124 -18.50 -32.46 -27.62
C ARG A 124 -18.15 -33.91 -28.07
N SER A 125 -17.40 -34.62 -27.22
CA SER A 125 -17.75 -35.99 -26.81
C SER A 125 -17.18 -36.34 -25.43
N LYS A 126 -17.95 -37.14 -24.70
CA LYS A 126 -17.75 -37.62 -23.33
C LYS A 126 -16.86 -38.86 -23.34
N THR A 127 -15.96 -39.01 -22.37
CA THR A 127 -15.78 -40.29 -21.63
C THR A 127 -14.87 -40.10 -20.40
N GLN A 128 -15.44 -40.31 -19.22
CA GLN A 128 -14.78 -40.89 -18.03
C GLN A 128 -14.82 -42.43 -18.18
N PRO A 129 -14.04 -43.27 -17.46
CA PRO A 129 -13.76 -43.12 -16.02
C PRO A 129 -12.37 -43.57 -15.51
N SER A 130 -12.07 -43.15 -14.28
CA SER A 130 -11.53 -43.93 -13.14
C SER A 130 -10.46 -43.20 -12.33
N THR A 131 -10.79 -43.01 -11.06
CA THR A 131 -9.98 -42.56 -9.92
C THR A 131 -8.82 -43.51 -9.62
N PRO A 132 -7.73 -43.00 -9.02
CA PRO A 132 -7.55 -43.27 -7.58
C PRO A 132 -7.30 -42.00 -6.74
N GLN A 133 -7.75 -42.10 -5.49
CA GLN A 133 -7.56 -41.13 -4.42
C GLN A 133 -6.08 -40.90 -4.11
N THR A 134 -5.69 -39.65 -3.85
CA THR A 134 -4.69 -39.36 -2.83
C THR A 134 -4.92 -37.98 -2.23
N LYS A 135 -5.20 -37.97 -0.92
CA LYS A 135 -5.24 -36.77 -0.07
C LYS A 135 -3.81 -36.28 0.11
N ALA A 136 -3.53 -35.03 -0.22
CA ALA A 136 -2.29 -34.36 0.18
C ALA A 136 -2.64 -33.27 1.20
N SER A 137 -2.47 -33.61 2.49
CA SER A 137 -2.26 -32.63 3.55
C SER A 137 -0.76 -32.27 3.60
N PRO A 138 -0.39 -31.06 4.03
CA PRO A 138 1.01 -30.62 4.04
C PRO A 138 1.78 -31.31 5.17
N ALA A 139 2.96 -31.83 4.84
CA ALA A 139 3.89 -32.41 5.79
C ALA A 139 4.58 -31.31 6.64
N PRO A 140 4.82 -31.55 7.94
CA PRO A 140 5.56 -30.62 8.80
C PRO A 140 7.06 -30.71 8.48
N LEU A 141 7.68 -29.57 8.20
CA LEU A 141 9.13 -29.46 7.99
C LEU A 141 9.84 -29.61 9.34
N ARG A 142 10.45 -30.78 9.50
CA ARG A 142 11.22 -31.21 10.66
C ARG A 142 12.54 -30.43 10.74
N ALA A 143 12.74 -29.74 11.86
CA ALA A 143 14.01 -29.11 12.21
C ALA A 143 15.14 -30.16 12.30
N ARG A 144 16.31 -29.79 11.78
CA ARG A 144 17.56 -30.54 11.91
C ARG A 144 17.91 -30.70 13.40
N THR A 145 17.97 -31.93 13.87
CA THR A 145 18.61 -32.33 15.13
C THR A 145 20.11 -32.52 14.90
N PRO A 146 21.01 -32.07 15.80
CA PRO A 146 22.39 -32.54 15.85
C PRO A 146 22.46 -33.96 16.43
N SER A 147 23.32 -34.79 15.84
CA SER A 147 23.57 -36.19 16.16
C SER A 147 24.17 -36.44 17.56
N THR A 148 23.84 -37.61 18.10
CA THR A 148 24.12 -38.25 19.41
C THR A 148 25.57 -38.80 19.57
N PRO A 149 25.94 -39.32 20.77
CA PRO A 149 27.29 -39.23 21.35
C PRO A 149 28.18 -40.46 21.12
N THR A 150 29.49 -40.32 21.42
CA THR A 150 30.42 -41.46 21.53
C THR A 150 31.38 -41.26 22.71
N THR A 151 31.50 -42.28 23.56
CA THR A 151 32.48 -42.46 24.66
C THR A 151 33.14 -43.84 24.49
N PRO A 152 34.20 -44.20 25.23
CA PRO A 152 35.32 -43.40 25.76
C PRO A 152 36.68 -44.00 25.33
N ASN A 153 37.78 -43.24 25.38
CA ASN A 153 39.10 -43.87 25.56
C ASN A 153 39.94 -43.08 26.57
N GLN A 154 40.48 -43.82 27.54
CA GLN A 154 41.26 -43.32 28.66
C GLN A 154 42.71 -43.09 28.20
N THR A 155 43.33 -41.99 28.62
CA THR A 155 44.42 -41.94 29.61
C THR A 155 45.21 -40.63 29.52
N ASN A 156 45.77 -40.27 30.68
CA ASN A 156 46.76 -39.22 30.96
C ASN A 156 46.21 -37.82 31.24
N GLY A 157 46.00 -37.62 32.54
CA GLY A 157 45.60 -36.36 33.13
C GLY A 157 46.71 -35.31 33.07
N HIS A 158 46.29 -34.09 32.81
CA HIS A 158 46.76 -32.85 33.43
C HIS A 158 45.49 -32.02 33.70
N GLY A 159 45.40 -31.46 34.90
CA GLY A 159 44.17 -30.83 35.40
C GLY A 159 43.69 -29.66 34.54
N ASN A 160 42.69 -29.90 33.70
CA ASN A 160 41.97 -28.83 33.03
C ASN A 160 40.92 -28.26 33.98
N ARG A 161 41.19 -27.07 34.53
CA ARG A 161 40.17 -26.19 35.08
C ARG A 161 39.07 -26.02 34.02
N PRO A 162 37.77 -26.19 34.35
CA PRO A 162 36.72 -25.73 33.46
C PRO A 162 36.79 -24.19 33.45
N ARG A 163 37.41 -23.63 32.40
CA ARG A 163 37.23 -22.22 32.06
C ARG A 163 35.77 -22.08 31.66
N ILE A 164 34.94 -21.56 32.55
CA ILE A 164 33.63 -21.00 32.20
C ILE A 164 33.93 -19.88 31.20
N ARG A 165 33.84 -20.17 29.90
CA ARG A 165 33.81 -19.12 28.88
C ARG A 165 32.53 -18.35 29.15
N MET A 166 32.65 -17.10 29.58
CA MET A 166 31.54 -16.17 29.56
C MET A 166 30.94 -16.24 28.15
N VAL A 167 29.64 -16.57 28.07
CA VAL A 167 28.87 -16.52 26.83
C VAL A 167 29.07 -15.10 26.30
N LYS A 168 29.83 -14.95 25.20
CA LYS A 168 29.80 -13.70 24.43
C LYS A 168 28.34 -13.52 24.05
N ASP A 169 27.75 -12.36 24.34
CA ASP A 169 26.35 -12.09 24.00
C ASP A 169 26.24 -12.04 22.46
N PHE A 170 25.96 -13.18 21.82
CA PHE A 170 25.71 -13.32 20.38
C PHE A 170 24.36 -12.72 19.96
N CYS A 171 23.58 -12.24 20.93
CA CYS A 171 22.28 -11.64 20.73
C CYS A 171 22.14 -10.37 21.57
N TYR A 172 21.45 -9.38 21.03
CA TYR A 172 20.97 -8.24 21.80
C TYR A 172 19.51 -8.45 22.19
N ASN A 173 19.06 -7.82 23.27
CA ASN A 173 17.69 -7.94 23.75
C ASN A 173 16.97 -6.59 23.67
N VAL A 174 15.75 -6.60 23.12
CA VAL A 174 14.86 -5.44 23.12
C VAL A 174 13.53 -5.86 23.73
N ASN A 175 13.18 -5.25 24.86
CA ASN A 175 11.90 -5.47 25.56
C ASN A 175 11.57 -6.95 25.80
N GLY A 176 12.58 -7.76 26.16
CA GLY A 176 12.46 -9.18 26.46
C GLY A 176 12.61 -10.11 25.25
N ILE A 177 12.73 -9.58 24.03
CA ILE A 177 12.92 -10.37 22.81
C ILE A 177 14.39 -10.32 22.40
N SER A 178 14.99 -11.49 22.18
CA SER A 178 16.38 -11.61 21.74
C SER A 178 16.48 -11.63 20.22
N PHE A 179 17.37 -10.80 19.69
CA PHE A 179 17.71 -10.67 18.27
C PHE A 179 19.18 -11.00 18.04
N PRO A 180 19.56 -11.56 16.88
CA PRO A 180 20.95 -11.85 16.56
C PRO A 180 21.79 -10.57 16.46
N ASP A 181 23.10 -10.65 16.76
CA ASP A 181 24.06 -9.57 16.48
C ASP A 181 24.10 -9.26 14.97
N GLU A 182 24.53 -8.05 14.59
CA GLU A 182 24.48 -7.53 13.22
C GLU A 182 25.16 -8.44 12.19
N LYS A 183 26.20 -9.18 12.59
CA LYS A 183 26.90 -10.13 11.70
C LYS A 183 26.06 -11.35 11.38
N GLU A 184 25.41 -11.94 12.39
CA GLU A 184 24.54 -13.10 12.21
C GLU A 184 23.19 -12.69 11.58
N ALA A 185 22.73 -11.46 11.84
CA ALA A 185 21.54 -10.89 11.21
C ALA A 185 21.67 -10.84 9.67
N LYS A 186 22.88 -10.60 9.13
CA LYS A 186 23.14 -10.58 7.68
C LYS A 186 23.01 -11.95 7.02
N GLU A 187 23.09 -13.03 7.79
CA GLU A 187 22.95 -14.40 7.30
C GLU A 187 21.50 -14.92 7.42
N GLN A 188 20.62 -14.18 8.12
CA GLN A 188 19.24 -14.56 8.32
C GLN A 188 18.41 -14.34 7.05
N THR A 189 17.80 -15.41 6.54
CA THR A 189 16.89 -15.35 5.41
C THR A 189 15.47 -14.97 5.85
N LEU A 190 14.78 -14.18 5.04
CA LEU A 190 13.36 -13.88 5.21
C LEU A 190 12.50 -15.16 5.16
N LEU A 191 11.38 -15.18 5.89
CA LEU A 191 10.41 -16.27 5.86
C LEU A 191 9.68 -16.31 4.51
N GLN A 192 9.40 -15.14 3.92
CA GLN A 192 8.83 -15.03 2.57
C GLN A 192 9.74 -14.18 1.66
N PRO A 193 10.81 -14.77 1.10
CA PRO A 193 11.72 -14.06 0.20
C PRO A 193 11.00 -13.47 -1.01
N GLY A 194 11.40 -12.26 -1.41
CA GLY A 194 10.80 -11.53 -2.54
C GLY A 194 9.43 -10.90 -2.23
N LYS A 195 8.97 -10.95 -0.97
CA LYS A 195 7.74 -10.28 -0.54
C LYS A 195 7.99 -9.43 0.70
N TYR A 196 7.26 -8.32 0.79
CA TYR A 196 7.15 -7.52 2.01
C TYR A 196 6.04 -8.09 2.90
N SER A 197 6.26 -9.29 3.45
CA SER A 197 5.24 -9.97 4.25
C SER A 197 5.16 -9.41 5.67
N TYR A 198 3.96 -9.34 6.24
CA TYR A 198 3.76 -8.90 7.62
C TYR A 198 4.52 -9.76 8.63
N CYS A 199 4.75 -11.05 8.34
CA CYS A 199 5.53 -11.91 9.23
C CYS A 199 7.04 -11.67 9.17
N ASP A 200 7.56 -10.81 8.30
CA ASP A 200 8.99 -10.56 8.17
C ASP A 200 9.45 -9.23 8.77
N TYR A 201 8.57 -8.22 8.81
CA TYR A 201 8.99 -6.83 9.07
C TYR A 201 8.39 -6.20 10.35
N PHE A 202 7.60 -6.94 11.13
CA PHE A 202 6.88 -6.42 12.31
C PHE A 202 7.32 -7.06 13.64
N TRP A 203 8.61 -7.38 13.76
CA TRP A 203 9.18 -8.02 14.96
C TRP A 203 9.57 -7.04 16.08
N GLY A 204 10.08 -5.87 15.70
CA GLY A 204 10.53 -4.84 16.64
C GLY A 204 9.39 -4.00 17.20
N ASP A 205 9.75 -3.15 18.16
CA ASP A 205 8.85 -2.12 18.68
C ASP A 205 9.19 -0.76 18.04
N LYS A 206 8.15 0.00 17.73
CA LYS A 206 8.27 1.38 17.28
C LYS A 206 8.07 2.30 18.47
N VAL A 207 8.94 3.31 18.61
CA VAL A 207 8.77 4.37 19.60
C VAL A 207 8.32 5.63 18.88
N GLU A 208 7.13 6.13 19.21
CA GLU A 208 6.56 7.34 18.61
C GLU A 208 5.89 8.15 19.71
N ASN A 209 6.23 9.45 19.84
CA ASN A 209 5.71 10.35 20.88
C ASN A 209 5.81 9.77 22.31
N HIS A 210 6.99 9.24 22.66
CA HIS A 210 7.25 8.56 23.95
C HIS A 210 6.36 7.33 24.23
N THR A 211 5.58 6.87 23.24
CA THR A 211 4.74 5.68 23.33
C THR A 211 5.42 4.54 22.58
N VAL A 212 5.59 3.41 23.26
CA VAL A 212 6.12 2.18 22.64
C VAL A 212 4.95 1.38 22.08
N GLN A 213 4.97 1.11 20.78
CA GLN A 213 4.00 0.26 20.10
C GLN A 213 4.69 -1.00 19.58
N THR A 214 4.07 -2.14 19.85
CA THR A 214 4.54 -3.42 19.32
C THR A 214 4.25 -3.50 17.82
N GLY A 215 5.10 -4.20 17.06
CA GLY A 215 4.85 -4.42 15.63
C GLY A 215 3.46 -5.01 15.33
N PHE A 216 2.99 -5.95 16.15
CA PHE A 216 1.64 -6.51 16.00
C PHE A 216 0.52 -5.48 16.28
N CYS A 217 0.72 -4.57 17.25
CA CYS A 217 -0.25 -3.51 17.53
C CYS A 217 -0.42 -2.59 16.31
N ILE A 218 0.66 -2.30 15.58
CA ILE A 218 0.62 -1.51 14.34
C ILE A 218 -0.23 -2.23 13.27
N LEU A 219 -0.02 -3.54 13.09
CA LEU A 219 -0.84 -4.35 12.18
C LEU A 219 -2.32 -4.34 12.58
N TYR A 220 -2.62 -4.52 13.86
CA TYR A 220 -3.98 -4.47 14.38
C TYR A 220 -4.64 -3.10 14.18
N GLN A 221 -3.93 -2.01 14.45
CA GLN A 221 -4.42 -0.65 14.21
C GLN A 221 -4.72 -0.42 12.73
N LYS A 222 -3.90 -0.95 11.82
CA LYS A 222 -4.18 -0.93 10.39
C LYS A 222 -5.52 -1.63 10.09
N MET A 223 -5.75 -2.82 10.63
CA MET A 223 -7.02 -3.56 10.45
C MET A 223 -8.23 -2.76 10.95
N LEU A 224 -8.08 -1.99 12.04
CA LEU A 224 -9.17 -1.15 12.56
C LEU A 224 -9.53 0.01 11.64
N LYS A 225 -8.54 0.62 10.97
CA LYS A 225 -8.74 1.74 10.04
C LYS A 225 -9.46 1.30 8.75
N GLU A 226 -9.38 0.03 8.37
CA GLU A 226 -9.97 -0.48 7.12
C GLU A 226 -11.49 -0.27 7.05
N LYS A 227 -12.21 -0.47 8.16
CA LYS A 227 -13.67 -0.24 8.20
C LYS A 227 -14.02 1.22 7.96
N GLN A 228 -13.26 2.13 8.57
CA GLN A 228 -13.49 3.56 8.45
C GLN A 228 -13.29 3.99 6.99
N ILE A 229 -12.21 3.54 6.34
CA ILE A 229 -11.92 3.85 4.95
C ILE A 229 -13.01 3.29 4.02
N SER A 230 -13.44 2.03 4.20
CA SER A 230 -14.52 1.45 3.37
C SER A 230 -15.84 2.22 3.52
N LYS A 231 -16.16 2.68 4.73
CA LYS A 231 -17.33 3.53 4.98
C LYS A 231 -17.20 4.89 4.29
N GLU A 232 -16.05 5.54 4.38
CA GLU A 232 -15.80 6.82 3.70
C GLU A 232 -15.92 6.69 2.17
N MET A 233 -15.41 5.59 1.60
CA MET A 233 -15.60 5.28 0.18
C MET A 233 -17.08 5.09 -0.17
N ALA A 234 -17.85 4.40 0.67
CA ALA A 234 -19.29 4.23 0.46
C ALA A 234 -20.03 5.58 0.55
N ASP A 235 -19.68 6.42 1.52
CA ASP A 235 -20.27 7.75 1.71
C ASP A 235 -20.04 8.64 0.47
N LEU A 236 -18.90 8.52 -0.22
CA LEU A 236 -18.66 9.18 -1.50
C LEU A 236 -19.65 8.70 -2.58
N PHE A 237 -19.84 7.38 -2.73
CA PHE A 237 -20.79 6.84 -3.71
C PHE A 237 -22.25 7.16 -3.39
N LYS A 238 -22.59 7.29 -2.11
CA LYS A 238 -23.89 7.77 -1.66
C LYS A 238 -24.14 9.22 -2.09
N GLN A 239 -23.14 10.09 -1.95
CA GLN A 239 -23.24 11.48 -2.45
C GLN A 239 -23.37 11.50 -3.97
N ARG A 240 -22.58 10.68 -4.68
CA ARG A 240 -22.68 10.55 -6.14
C ARG A 240 -24.06 10.07 -6.58
N GLU A 241 -24.62 9.06 -5.93
CA GLU A 241 -25.97 8.57 -6.21
C GLU A 241 -27.02 9.67 -6.03
N ALA A 242 -26.95 10.42 -4.93
CA ALA A 242 -27.89 11.50 -4.66
C ALA A 242 -27.86 12.60 -5.75
N LEU A 243 -26.65 12.95 -6.24
CA LEU A 243 -26.48 13.89 -7.34
C LEU A 243 -27.11 13.38 -8.65
N GLU A 244 -26.90 12.11 -8.99
CA GLU A 244 -27.49 11.49 -10.19
C GLU A 244 -29.02 11.44 -10.10
N THR A 245 -29.56 11.12 -8.92
CA THR A 245 -31.00 11.14 -8.65
C THR A 245 -31.57 12.56 -8.79
N GLN A 246 -30.86 13.59 -8.32
CA GLN A 246 -31.29 14.97 -8.49
C GLN A 246 -31.24 15.42 -9.96
N TYR A 247 -30.17 15.07 -10.69
CA TYR A 247 -30.03 15.38 -12.11
C TYR A 247 -31.16 14.76 -12.93
N SER A 248 -31.46 13.47 -12.69
CA SER A 248 -32.59 12.77 -13.29
C SER A 248 -33.94 13.48 -13.06
N LYS A 249 -34.20 13.94 -11.84
CA LYS A 249 -35.43 14.69 -11.52
C LYS A 249 -35.49 16.02 -12.28
N GLY A 250 -34.36 16.74 -12.38
CA GLY A 250 -34.25 17.98 -13.13
C GLY A 250 -34.55 17.78 -14.62
N LEU A 251 -33.92 16.79 -15.24
CA LEU A 251 -34.17 16.41 -16.64
C LEU A 251 -35.65 16.03 -16.86
N SER A 252 -36.24 15.25 -15.95
CA SER A 252 -37.65 14.87 -16.03
C SER A 252 -38.58 16.09 -15.97
N ALA A 253 -38.26 17.09 -15.15
CA ALA A 253 -39.07 18.29 -15.01
C ALA A 253 -39.04 19.15 -16.28
N ILE A 254 -37.85 19.40 -16.86
CA ILE A 254 -37.72 20.22 -18.07
C ILE A 254 -38.37 19.55 -19.28
N ALA A 255 -38.25 18.23 -19.39
CA ALA A 255 -38.77 17.49 -20.52
C ALA A 255 -40.31 17.43 -20.54
N ASN A 256 -40.95 17.49 -19.37
CA ASN A 256 -42.40 17.57 -19.23
C ASN A 256 -42.95 19.01 -19.28
N SER A 257 -42.10 20.02 -19.50
CA SER A 257 -42.55 21.41 -19.63
C SER A 257 -43.40 21.64 -20.88
N VAL A 258 -44.25 22.67 -20.85
CA VAL A 258 -45.12 23.05 -21.99
C VAL A 258 -44.42 23.92 -23.04
N LEU A 259 -43.12 24.15 -22.90
CA LEU A 259 -42.37 25.06 -23.79
C LEU A 259 -42.45 24.61 -25.25
N ALA A 260 -42.77 25.54 -26.14
CA ALA A 260 -42.97 25.33 -27.58
C ALA A 260 -43.90 24.14 -27.93
N ALA A 261 -44.92 23.88 -27.09
CA ALA A 261 -45.90 22.81 -27.35
C ALA A 261 -46.82 23.08 -28.55
N GLN A 262 -46.87 24.33 -29.02
CA GLN A 262 -47.66 24.75 -30.18
C GLN A 262 -46.92 24.62 -31.51
N GLU A 263 -45.65 24.22 -31.50
CA GLU A 263 -44.89 23.99 -32.75
C GLU A 263 -45.50 22.82 -33.54
N GLU A 264 -45.78 23.05 -34.82
CA GLU A 264 -46.43 22.08 -35.72
C GLU A 264 -45.43 21.54 -36.77
N GLY A 265 -45.90 20.64 -37.63
CA GLY A 265 -45.08 20.12 -38.74
C GLY A 265 -43.93 19.19 -38.30
N THR A 266 -43.01 18.97 -39.24
CA THR A 266 -41.81 18.15 -39.05
C THR A 266 -40.86 18.76 -38.00
N LEU A 267 -40.81 20.09 -37.89
CA LEU A 267 -40.08 20.76 -36.81
C LEU A 267 -40.71 20.48 -35.42
N GLY A 268 -42.03 20.56 -35.32
CA GLY A 268 -42.77 20.23 -34.09
C GLY A 268 -42.58 18.78 -33.63
N GLU A 269 -42.56 17.82 -34.57
CA GLU A 269 -42.23 16.41 -34.25
C GLU A 269 -40.78 16.25 -33.78
N THR A 270 -39.83 16.96 -34.38
CA THR A 270 -38.43 16.98 -33.92
C THR A 270 -38.32 17.55 -32.51
N TRP A 271 -39.05 18.62 -32.19
CA TRP A 271 -39.10 19.18 -30.84
C TRP A 271 -39.68 18.22 -29.80
N LYS A 272 -40.76 17.49 -30.14
CA LYS A 272 -41.29 16.41 -29.28
C LYS A 272 -40.22 15.34 -29.04
N GLN A 273 -39.44 14.99 -30.04
CA GLN A 273 -38.37 14.02 -29.89
C GLN A 273 -37.25 14.49 -28.95
N VAL A 274 -36.90 15.78 -28.97
CA VAL A 274 -35.94 16.37 -28.02
C VAL A 274 -36.44 16.17 -26.58
N LYS A 275 -37.72 16.47 -26.32
CA LYS A 275 -38.33 16.23 -25.00
C LYS A 275 -38.31 14.74 -24.62
N GLN A 276 -38.66 13.85 -25.53
CA GLN A 276 -38.64 12.40 -25.26
C GLN A 276 -37.22 11.86 -24.99
N ALA A 277 -36.22 12.32 -25.73
CA ALA A 277 -34.83 11.94 -25.51
C ALA A 277 -34.33 12.43 -24.15
N THR A 278 -34.70 13.66 -23.76
CA THR A 278 -34.41 14.21 -22.42
C THR A 278 -35.07 13.39 -21.29
N LEU A 279 -36.32 12.94 -21.47
CA LEU A 279 -36.98 12.01 -20.54
C LEU A 279 -36.25 10.65 -20.48
N GLN A 280 -35.74 10.18 -21.61
CA GLN A 280 -35.01 8.92 -21.66
C GLN A 280 -33.66 9.03 -20.94
N GLU A 281 -32.95 10.15 -21.11
CA GLU A 281 -31.72 10.46 -20.37
C GLU A 281 -32.00 10.49 -18.86
N ALA A 282 -33.10 11.15 -18.44
CA ALA A 282 -33.52 11.15 -17.04
C ALA A 282 -33.68 9.74 -16.46
N LYS A 283 -34.33 8.82 -17.20
CA LYS A 283 -34.48 7.41 -16.78
C LYS A 283 -33.15 6.67 -16.72
N ILE A 284 -32.24 6.93 -17.67
CA ILE A 284 -30.90 6.34 -17.69
C ILE A 284 -30.11 6.73 -16.43
N HIS A 285 -30.11 8.02 -16.07
CA HIS A 285 -29.43 8.51 -14.87
C HIS A 285 -30.07 7.97 -13.57
N LEU A 286 -31.40 7.81 -13.52
CA LEU A 286 -32.07 7.18 -12.37
C LEU A 286 -31.70 5.70 -12.20
N ASP A 287 -31.61 4.95 -13.29
CA ASP A 287 -31.13 3.56 -13.29
C ASP A 287 -29.67 3.49 -12.83
N PHE A 288 -28.82 4.41 -13.31
CA PHE A 288 -27.43 4.50 -12.90
C PHE A 288 -27.26 4.79 -11.41
N ALA A 289 -28.01 5.76 -10.87
CA ALA A 289 -28.04 6.07 -9.44
C ALA A 289 -28.40 4.82 -8.61
N ASN A 290 -29.46 4.11 -8.99
CA ASN A 290 -29.87 2.88 -8.33
C ASN A 290 -28.79 1.79 -8.40
N LYS A 291 -28.08 1.67 -9.53
CA LYS A 291 -26.98 0.72 -9.69
C LYS A 291 -25.76 1.08 -8.86
N ILE A 292 -25.41 2.37 -8.73
CA ILE A 292 -24.37 2.83 -7.78
C ILE A 292 -24.74 2.37 -6.37
N ARG A 293 -25.96 2.66 -5.91
CA ARG A 293 -26.42 2.26 -4.57
C ARG A 293 -26.32 0.76 -4.33
N LEU A 294 -26.84 -0.04 -5.25
CA LEU A 294 -27.00 -1.48 -5.07
C LEU A 294 -25.72 -2.28 -5.34
N GLN A 295 -24.87 -1.83 -6.27
CA GLN A 295 -23.73 -2.61 -6.75
C GLN A 295 -22.37 -2.04 -6.34
N VAL A 296 -22.33 -0.83 -5.77
CA VAL A 296 -21.10 -0.15 -5.35
C VAL A 296 -21.17 0.27 -3.89
N GLU A 297 -22.09 1.16 -3.52
CA GLU A 297 -22.21 1.70 -2.15
C GLU A 297 -22.50 0.58 -1.14
N LYS A 298 -23.59 -0.19 -1.34
CA LYS A 298 -23.95 -1.27 -0.41
C LYS A 298 -22.85 -2.33 -0.28
N PRO A 299 -22.26 -2.87 -1.36
CA PRO A 299 -21.15 -3.81 -1.24
C PRO A 299 -19.92 -3.28 -0.50
N LEU A 300 -19.63 -1.97 -0.53
CA LEU A 300 -18.55 -1.37 0.26
C LEU A 300 -18.87 -1.37 1.77
N LEU A 301 -20.14 -1.18 2.14
CA LEU A 301 -20.62 -1.28 3.53
C LEU A 301 -20.75 -2.73 4.00
N ASP A 302 -21.24 -3.61 3.13
CA ASP A 302 -21.52 -5.02 3.42
C ASP A 302 -20.28 -5.91 3.33
N HIS A 303 -19.13 -5.37 2.87
CA HIS A 303 -17.87 -6.11 2.86
C HIS A 303 -17.56 -6.58 4.29
N LYS A 304 -17.76 -7.88 4.51
CA LYS A 304 -18.04 -8.50 5.82
C LYS A 304 -17.19 -7.94 6.97
N GLU A 305 -17.88 -7.58 8.05
CA GLU A 305 -17.36 -7.31 9.40
C GLU A 305 -16.67 -8.52 10.09
N GLY A 306 -16.14 -9.49 9.34
CA GLY A 306 -15.66 -10.76 9.86
C GLY A 306 -14.44 -10.64 10.80
N GLY A 307 -13.64 -9.59 10.65
CA GLY A 307 -12.33 -9.53 11.28
C GLY A 307 -12.28 -8.87 12.65
N LYS A 308 -13.20 -7.99 13.07
CA LYS A 308 -12.93 -7.15 14.26
C LYS A 308 -12.78 -7.96 15.55
N LYS A 309 -13.69 -8.91 15.79
CA LYS A 309 -13.62 -9.80 16.96
C LYS A 309 -12.45 -10.78 16.84
N GLU A 310 -12.20 -11.28 15.63
CA GLU A 310 -11.11 -12.20 15.33
C GLU A 310 -9.73 -11.53 15.53
N PHE A 311 -9.49 -10.38 14.92
CA PHE A 311 -8.25 -9.61 15.06
C PHE A 311 -8.02 -9.11 16.47
N LYS A 312 -9.08 -8.73 17.20
CA LYS A 312 -8.95 -8.40 18.62
C LYS A 312 -8.51 -9.63 19.43
N LYS A 313 -9.00 -10.82 19.07
CA LYS A 313 -8.57 -12.07 19.71
C LYS A 313 -7.10 -12.38 19.36
N LEU A 314 -6.71 -12.30 18.09
CA LEU A 314 -5.31 -12.50 17.67
C LEU A 314 -4.37 -11.53 18.38
N GLU A 315 -4.76 -10.26 18.52
CA GLU A 315 -3.97 -9.27 19.24
C GLU A 315 -3.83 -9.60 20.73
N ALA A 316 -4.91 -10.01 21.39
CA ALA A 316 -4.87 -10.44 22.78
C ALA A 316 -3.99 -11.69 22.98
N ASP A 317 -4.11 -12.68 22.09
CA ASP A 317 -3.37 -13.94 22.15
C ASP A 317 -1.85 -13.67 21.95
N VAL A 318 -1.46 -12.88 20.96
CA VAL A 318 -0.06 -12.49 20.71
C VAL A 318 0.50 -11.63 21.86
N ALA A 319 -0.30 -10.70 22.40
CA ALA A 319 0.11 -9.85 23.52
C ALA A 319 0.35 -10.65 24.81
N GLU A 320 -0.51 -11.63 25.11
CA GLU A 320 -0.36 -12.49 26.28
C GLU A 320 0.87 -13.38 26.16
N LEU A 321 1.10 -14.01 25.00
CA LEU A 321 2.33 -14.77 24.76
C LEU A 321 3.58 -13.90 24.91
N ARG A 322 3.54 -12.67 24.40
CA ARG A 322 4.65 -11.73 24.55
C ARG A 322 4.94 -11.39 26.02
N LYS A 323 3.90 -11.19 26.83
CA LYS A 323 4.05 -10.98 28.28
C LYS A 323 4.68 -12.19 28.97
N GLN A 324 4.34 -13.41 28.54
CA GLN A 324 4.97 -14.63 29.05
C GLN A 324 6.46 -14.69 28.68
N VAL A 325 6.83 -14.32 27.45
CA VAL A 325 8.25 -14.22 27.03
C VAL A 325 9.02 -13.27 27.93
N GLN A 326 8.49 -12.07 28.18
CA GLN A 326 9.11 -11.07 29.06
C GLN A 326 9.28 -11.58 30.49
N LEU A 327 8.26 -12.27 31.03
CA LEU A 327 8.34 -12.86 32.37
C LEU A 327 9.44 -13.93 32.46
N LYS A 328 9.57 -14.80 31.45
CA LYS A 328 10.62 -15.83 31.41
C LYS A 328 12.01 -15.21 31.22
N TYR A 329 12.13 -14.15 30.41
CA TYR A 329 13.38 -13.41 30.25
C TYR A 329 13.87 -12.82 31.59
N LEU A 330 12.99 -12.15 32.33
CA LEU A 330 13.31 -11.60 33.66
C LEU A 330 13.66 -12.68 34.69
N ALA A 331 13.14 -13.90 34.55
CA ALA A 331 13.56 -15.04 35.37
C ALA A 331 14.98 -15.50 35.01
N ALA A 332 15.30 -15.59 33.72
CA ALA A 332 16.63 -15.94 33.24
C ALA A 332 17.69 -14.90 33.65
N GLU A 333 17.39 -13.60 33.55
CA GLU A 333 18.30 -12.54 34.00
C GLU A 333 18.57 -12.60 35.51
N ARG A 334 17.53 -12.87 36.31
CA ARG A 334 17.72 -13.11 37.76
C ARG A 334 18.61 -14.32 38.02
N ALA A 335 18.38 -15.44 37.35
CA ALA A 335 19.21 -16.64 37.48
C ALA A 335 20.67 -16.37 37.05
N LYS A 336 20.88 -15.57 35.99
CA LYS A 336 22.20 -15.15 35.49
C LYS A 336 22.94 -14.33 36.55
N HIS A 337 22.26 -13.34 37.15
CA HIS A 337 22.82 -12.54 38.23
C HIS A 337 23.22 -13.40 39.44
N MET A 338 22.34 -14.31 39.87
CA MET A 338 22.62 -15.22 40.98
C MET A 338 23.84 -16.12 40.70
N LEU A 339 23.96 -16.66 39.47
CA LEU A 339 25.13 -17.44 39.07
C LEU A 339 26.41 -16.60 39.10
N LEU A 340 26.36 -15.35 38.62
CA LEU A 340 27.52 -14.45 38.61
C LEU A 340 28.02 -14.18 40.03
N GLU A 341 27.12 -13.88 40.97
CA GLU A 341 27.47 -13.69 42.38
C GLU A 341 28.12 -14.94 42.99
N ARG A 342 27.57 -16.12 42.72
CA ARG A 342 28.07 -17.39 43.27
C ARG A 342 29.40 -17.80 42.65
N THR A 343 29.63 -17.43 41.40
CA THR A 343 30.92 -17.63 40.73
C THR A 343 32.00 -16.73 41.32
N LYS A 344 31.69 -15.46 41.59
CA LYS A 344 32.59 -14.54 42.31
C LYS A 344 32.92 -15.03 43.72
N ASP A 345 31.95 -15.53 44.48
CA ASP A 345 32.16 -16.13 45.82
C ASP A 345 33.09 -17.35 45.75
N LEU A 346 32.89 -18.23 44.75
CA LEU A 346 33.76 -19.39 44.54
C LEU A 346 35.20 -18.98 44.19
N GLU A 347 35.37 -18.01 43.30
CA GLU A 347 36.69 -17.49 42.93
C GLU A 347 37.41 -16.84 44.12
N GLY A 348 36.69 -16.03 44.91
CA GLY A 348 37.22 -15.43 46.13
C GLY A 348 37.68 -16.48 47.14
N LYS A 349 36.91 -17.56 47.33
CA LYS A 349 37.28 -18.67 48.22
C LYS A 349 38.44 -19.51 47.69
N MET A 350 38.54 -19.70 46.38
CA MET A 350 39.64 -20.44 45.76
C MET A 350 40.98 -19.69 45.84
N ASN A 351 40.94 -18.36 45.81
CA ASN A 351 42.13 -17.50 45.85
C ASN A 351 42.58 -17.14 47.27
N SER A 352 41.84 -17.54 48.31
CA SER A 352 42.12 -17.23 49.71
C SER A 352 42.67 -18.44 50.46
N THR A 353 43.74 -18.23 51.23
CA THR A 353 44.35 -19.25 52.08
C THR A 353 43.58 -19.50 53.39
N LYS A 354 42.55 -18.68 53.68
CA LYS A 354 41.75 -18.76 54.91
C LYS A 354 40.63 -19.79 54.88
N HIS A 355 40.27 -20.32 53.70
CA HIS A 355 39.13 -21.22 53.54
C HIS A 355 39.56 -22.67 53.37
N THR A 356 38.79 -23.58 53.96
CA THR A 356 39.07 -25.02 53.88
C THR A 356 38.72 -25.57 52.49
N LYS A 357 39.26 -26.75 52.16
CA LYS A 357 38.87 -27.48 50.93
C LYS A 357 37.36 -27.76 50.88
N GLU A 358 36.75 -27.99 52.04
CA GLU A 358 35.30 -28.23 52.16
C GLU A 358 34.49 -26.96 51.85
N ASP A 359 34.93 -25.79 52.30
CA ASP A 359 34.29 -24.49 52.00
C ASP A 359 34.30 -24.19 50.50
N VAL A 360 35.43 -24.45 49.83
CA VAL A 360 35.56 -24.29 48.37
C VAL A 360 34.65 -25.29 47.65
N GLN A 361 34.58 -26.54 48.11
CA GLN A 361 33.70 -27.55 47.51
C GLN A 361 32.21 -27.19 47.68
N LYS A 362 31.81 -26.65 48.83
CA LYS A 362 30.44 -26.17 49.08
C LYS A 362 30.07 -24.98 48.19
N ALA A 363 30.98 -24.01 48.03
CA ALA A 363 30.80 -22.90 47.10
C ALA A 363 30.68 -23.39 45.65
N ARG A 364 31.48 -24.39 45.26
CA ARG A 364 31.41 -25.01 43.92
C ARG A 364 30.06 -25.67 43.68
N ARG A 365 29.54 -26.47 44.61
CA ARG A 365 28.20 -27.09 44.49
C ARG A 365 27.09 -26.05 44.32
N LYS A 366 27.16 -24.92 45.04
CA LYS A 366 26.20 -23.82 44.90
C LYS A 366 26.28 -23.14 43.53
N SER A 367 27.49 -22.86 43.04
CA SER A 367 27.71 -22.30 41.70
C SER A 367 27.17 -23.25 40.62
N THR A 368 27.45 -24.56 40.70
CA THR A 368 26.91 -25.57 39.78
C THR A 368 25.38 -25.60 39.80
N LYS A 369 24.75 -25.62 40.98
CA LYS A 369 23.28 -25.60 41.12
C LYS A 369 22.64 -24.39 40.43
N HIS A 370 23.19 -23.19 40.62
CA HIS A 370 22.65 -21.99 39.95
C HIS A 370 22.96 -21.95 38.45
N GLY A 371 23.98 -22.69 38.00
CA GLY A 371 24.22 -22.94 36.58
C GLY A 371 23.11 -23.78 35.95
N GLU A 372 22.67 -24.84 36.63
CA GLU A 372 21.53 -25.67 36.22
C GLU A 372 20.22 -24.86 36.21
N GLU A 373 20.00 -24.00 37.22
CA GLU A 373 18.83 -23.11 37.30
C GLU A 373 18.79 -22.07 36.16
N LEU A 374 19.95 -21.49 35.80
CA LEU A 374 20.06 -20.62 34.62
C LEU A 374 19.76 -21.39 33.34
N SER A 375 20.34 -22.58 33.16
CA SER A 375 20.08 -23.43 31.98
C SER A 375 18.58 -23.70 31.82
N HIS A 376 17.93 -24.12 32.90
CA HIS A 376 16.49 -24.36 32.91
C HIS A 376 15.67 -23.08 32.61
N SER A 377 16.06 -21.94 33.17
CA SER A 377 15.39 -20.66 32.92
C SER A 377 15.52 -20.22 31.46
N ILE A 378 16.68 -20.45 30.83
CA ILE A 378 16.93 -20.19 29.41
C ILE A 378 16.07 -21.11 28.52
N GLU A 379 15.94 -22.40 28.87
CA GLU A 379 15.06 -23.33 28.14
C GLU A 379 13.60 -22.88 28.18
N LEU A 380 13.10 -22.47 29.35
CA LEU A 380 11.75 -21.93 29.49
C LEU A 380 11.54 -20.64 28.70
N TYR A 381 12.55 -19.75 28.68
CA TYR A 381 12.52 -18.54 27.85
C TYR A 381 12.44 -18.89 26.36
N ASN A 382 13.32 -19.77 25.88
CA ASN A 382 13.35 -20.16 24.47
C ASN A 382 12.05 -20.84 24.04
N HIS A 383 11.45 -21.66 24.91
CA HIS A 383 10.15 -22.28 24.66
C HIS A 383 9.05 -21.23 24.53
N ALA A 384 8.93 -20.30 25.48
CA ALA A 384 7.94 -19.23 25.42
C ALA A 384 8.14 -18.33 24.19
N ARG A 385 9.41 -17.99 23.86
CA ARG A 385 9.77 -17.19 22.69
C ARG A 385 9.36 -17.89 21.40
N GLN A 386 9.57 -19.22 21.31
CA GLN A 386 9.19 -20.00 20.15
C GLN A 386 7.66 -20.05 19.96
N GLN A 387 6.89 -20.21 21.05
CA GLN A 387 5.43 -20.17 21.00
C GLN A 387 4.91 -18.80 20.54
N TRP A 388 5.46 -17.72 21.10
CA TRP A 388 5.16 -16.35 20.66
C TRP A 388 5.52 -16.13 19.19
N PHE A 389 6.70 -16.60 18.76
CA PHE A 389 7.15 -16.48 17.37
C PHE A 389 6.19 -17.16 16.40
N GLU A 390 5.80 -18.41 16.66
CA GLU A 390 4.88 -19.16 15.80
C GLU A 390 3.52 -18.47 15.69
N GLU A 391 2.95 -18.04 16.82
CA GLU A 391 1.66 -17.35 16.83
C GLU A 391 1.73 -15.97 16.14
N MET A 392 2.85 -15.25 16.31
CA MET A 392 3.10 -13.97 15.63
C MET A 392 3.17 -14.15 14.12
N VAL A 393 3.85 -15.18 13.61
CA VAL A 393 3.91 -15.49 12.16
C VAL A 393 2.52 -15.80 11.63
N THR A 394 1.81 -16.76 12.23
CA THR A 394 0.51 -17.24 11.73
C THR A 394 -0.54 -16.13 11.77
N SER A 395 -0.59 -15.36 12.86
CA SER A 395 -1.51 -14.23 13.02
C SER A 395 -1.22 -13.10 12.02
N SER A 396 0.06 -12.79 11.79
CA SER A 396 0.46 -11.74 10.83
C SER A 396 0.10 -12.12 9.40
N VAL A 397 0.35 -13.37 8.99
CA VAL A 397 -0.04 -13.89 7.66
C VAL A 397 -1.57 -13.91 7.50
N THR A 398 -2.31 -14.19 8.57
CA THR A 398 -3.78 -14.15 8.57
C THR A 398 -4.29 -12.73 8.29
N MET A 399 -3.72 -11.71 8.96
CA MET A 399 -4.04 -10.31 8.71
C MET A 399 -3.64 -9.85 7.30
N GLU A 400 -2.48 -10.29 6.80
CA GLU A 400 -2.02 -10.00 5.43
C GLU A 400 -3.00 -10.57 4.40
N THR A 401 -3.41 -11.83 4.57
CA THR A 401 -4.36 -12.50 3.68
C THR A 401 -5.72 -11.80 3.69
N HIS A 402 -6.16 -11.32 4.86
CA HIS A 402 -7.38 -10.55 4.97
C HIS A 402 -7.29 -9.23 4.19
N GLU A 403 -6.19 -8.49 4.37
CA GLU A 403 -6.00 -7.22 3.67
C GLU A 403 -5.97 -7.40 2.15
N ALA A 404 -5.26 -8.43 1.66
CA ALA A 404 -5.25 -8.75 0.24
C ALA A 404 -6.66 -9.05 -0.31
N LYS A 405 -7.50 -9.79 0.45
CA LYS A 405 -8.89 -10.05 0.07
C LYS A 405 -9.71 -8.76 0.02
N ARG A 406 -9.54 -7.87 0.99
CA ARG A 406 -10.24 -6.58 1.05
C ARG A 406 -9.87 -5.70 -0.14
N ILE A 407 -8.57 -5.53 -0.41
CA ILE A 407 -8.08 -4.73 -1.56
C ILE A 407 -8.65 -5.26 -2.88
N ASN A 408 -8.62 -6.58 -3.10
CA ASN A 408 -9.15 -7.18 -4.31
C ASN A 408 -10.67 -6.98 -4.44
N ALA A 409 -11.42 -7.10 -3.34
CA ALA A 409 -12.87 -6.86 -3.36
C ALA A 409 -13.21 -5.40 -3.70
N ILE A 410 -12.48 -4.43 -3.13
CA ILE A 410 -12.66 -3.00 -3.46
C ILE A 410 -12.30 -2.75 -4.93
N LYS A 411 -11.21 -3.33 -5.42
CA LYS A 411 -10.83 -3.25 -6.83
C LYS A 411 -11.94 -3.77 -7.75
N ASP A 412 -12.56 -4.89 -7.42
CA ASP A 412 -13.68 -5.45 -8.18
C ASP A 412 -14.90 -4.51 -8.17
N ILE A 413 -15.20 -3.89 -7.03
CA ILE A 413 -16.28 -2.91 -6.90
C ILE A 413 -16.02 -1.67 -7.76
N LEU A 414 -14.80 -1.11 -7.72
CA LEU A 414 -14.42 0.06 -8.52
C LEU A 414 -14.42 -0.26 -10.02
N THR A 415 -14.04 -1.49 -10.39
CA THR A 415 -14.13 -1.98 -11.77
C THR A 415 -15.59 -2.06 -12.22
N LYS A 416 -16.51 -2.54 -11.37
CA LYS A 416 -17.96 -2.52 -11.66
C LYS A 416 -18.47 -1.10 -11.84
N TYR A 417 -18.09 -0.18 -10.94
CA TYR A 417 -18.48 1.23 -11.05
C TYR A 417 -18.06 1.85 -12.39
N THR A 418 -16.82 1.59 -12.83
CA THR A 418 -16.31 2.09 -14.11
C THR A 418 -17.12 1.55 -15.30
N LYS A 419 -17.47 0.26 -15.28
CA LYS A 419 -18.33 -0.36 -16.31
C LYS A 419 -19.74 0.26 -16.32
N LEU A 420 -20.33 0.46 -15.14
CA LEU A 420 -21.63 1.13 -15.02
C LEU A 420 -21.61 2.53 -15.62
N LEU A 421 -20.53 3.29 -15.39
CA LEU A 421 -20.36 4.63 -15.95
C LEU A 421 -20.25 4.59 -17.49
N GLN A 422 -19.45 3.68 -18.03
CA GLN A 422 -19.30 3.48 -19.49
C GLN A 422 -20.62 3.09 -20.17
N ASP A 423 -21.36 2.16 -19.55
CA ASP A 423 -22.67 1.71 -20.05
C ASP A 423 -23.69 2.86 -20.06
N THR A 424 -23.71 3.67 -19.00
CA THR A 424 -24.57 4.87 -18.89
C THR A 424 -24.26 5.87 -19.99
N ASN A 425 -22.98 6.24 -20.15
CA ASN A 425 -22.56 7.19 -21.19
C ASN A 425 -22.93 6.72 -22.59
N THR A 426 -22.76 5.43 -22.87
CA THR A 426 -23.14 4.83 -24.16
C THR A 426 -24.65 4.91 -24.41
N LYS A 427 -25.47 4.74 -23.37
CA LYS A 427 -26.93 4.88 -23.49
C LYS A 427 -27.36 6.33 -23.69
N CYS A 428 -26.72 7.29 -23.02
CA CYS A 428 -26.99 8.71 -23.22
C CYS A 428 -26.64 9.13 -24.66
N GLN A 429 -25.49 8.69 -25.18
CA GLN A 429 -25.11 8.95 -26.58
C GLN A 429 -26.18 8.46 -27.57
N LYS A 430 -26.68 7.24 -27.37
CA LYS A 430 -27.76 6.69 -28.21
C LYS A 430 -29.04 7.52 -28.15
N ALA A 431 -29.37 8.12 -27.00
CA ALA A 431 -30.53 9.01 -26.89
C ALA A 431 -30.34 10.30 -27.70
N CYS A 432 -29.12 10.87 -27.71
CA CYS A 432 -28.79 12.02 -28.55
C CYS A 432 -28.84 11.69 -30.05
N ASP A 433 -28.39 10.50 -30.46
CA ASP A 433 -28.39 10.09 -31.86
C ASP A 433 -29.81 10.07 -32.47
N VAL A 434 -30.83 9.77 -31.66
CA VAL A 434 -32.24 9.82 -32.10
C VAL A 434 -32.67 11.25 -32.44
N ILE A 435 -32.19 12.26 -31.72
CA ILE A 435 -32.46 13.67 -32.04
C ILE A 435 -31.85 14.00 -33.39
N ASN A 436 -30.57 13.67 -33.60
CA ASN A 436 -29.86 13.94 -34.87
C ASN A 436 -30.59 13.34 -36.08
N GLN A 437 -31.11 12.11 -35.93
CA GLN A 437 -31.90 11.47 -36.98
C GLN A 437 -33.22 12.17 -37.30
N ASN A 438 -33.86 12.84 -36.33
CA ASN A 438 -35.11 13.57 -36.55
C ASN A 438 -34.87 14.98 -37.07
N VAL A 439 -33.81 15.65 -36.60
CA VAL A 439 -33.35 16.93 -37.17
C VAL A 439 -33.08 16.78 -38.67
N ALA A 440 -32.44 15.68 -39.09
CA ALA A 440 -32.20 15.39 -40.51
C ALA A 440 -33.47 15.20 -41.36
N LYS A 441 -34.63 14.96 -40.74
CA LYS A 441 -35.93 14.80 -41.42
C LYS A 441 -36.77 16.08 -41.44
N THR A 442 -36.31 17.16 -40.80
CA THR A 442 -37.03 18.43 -40.78
C THR A 442 -37.03 19.04 -42.17
N ASP A 443 -38.20 19.49 -42.63
CA ASP A 443 -38.44 19.91 -44.00
C ASP A 443 -39.31 21.18 -44.04
N ALA A 444 -38.67 22.32 -44.32
CA ALA A 444 -39.33 23.63 -44.28
C ALA A 444 -40.41 23.79 -45.36
N ASP A 445 -40.25 23.13 -46.52
CA ASP A 445 -41.22 23.22 -47.60
C ASP A 445 -42.50 22.47 -47.23
N LYS A 446 -42.37 21.26 -46.68
CA LYS A 446 -43.52 20.49 -46.18
C LYS A 446 -44.24 21.20 -45.04
N ASP A 447 -43.51 21.80 -44.11
CA ASP A 447 -44.12 22.51 -42.99
C ASP A 447 -44.90 23.75 -43.47
N ARG A 448 -44.33 24.50 -44.42
CA ARG A 448 -45.02 25.63 -45.07
C ARG A 448 -46.28 25.18 -45.80
N GLU A 449 -46.19 24.12 -46.61
CA GLU A 449 -47.32 23.57 -47.35
C GLU A 449 -48.44 23.10 -46.40
N LEU A 450 -48.07 22.39 -45.33
CA LEU A 450 -48.99 21.95 -44.29
C LEU A 450 -49.74 23.15 -43.68
N TRP A 451 -49.02 24.18 -43.27
CA TRP A 451 -49.62 25.36 -42.64
C TRP A 451 -50.53 26.15 -43.62
N VAL A 452 -50.06 26.41 -44.84
CA VAL A 452 -50.85 27.13 -45.87
C VAL A 452 -52.11 26.35 -46.22
N SER A 453 -52.03 25.02 -46.36
CA SER A 453 -53.20 24.19 -46.69
C SER A 453 -54.33 24.30 -45.66
N LYS A 454 -53.98 24.42 -44.37
CA LYS A 454 -54.88 24.55 -43.23
C LYS A 454 -55.41 25.98 -43.04
N ASN A 455 -54.67 27.00 -43.47
CA ASN A 455 -54.96 28.41 -43.14
C ASN A 455 -55.21 29.33 -44.36
N GLN A 456 -55.19 28.81 -45.60
CA GLN A 456 -55.44 29.62 -46.80
C GLN A 456 -56.83 30.30 -46.77
N THR A 457 -56.89 31.55 -47.19
CA THR A 457 -58.12 32.37 -47.21
C THR A 457 -58.72 32.53 -48.62
N GLY A 458 -58.03 32.06 -49.65
CA GLY A 458 -58.47 32.13 -51.04
C GLY A 458 -57.35 31.76 -52.00
N LYS A 459 -57.70 31.21 -53.16
CA LYS A 459 -56.74 30.83 -54.22
C LYS A 459 -56.73 31.82 -55.39
N VAL A 460 -57.74 32.68 -55.46
CA VAL A 460 -57.94 33.63 -56.56
C VAL A 460 -57.30 34.95 -56.17
N ARG A 461 -56.47 35.49 -57.08
CA ARG A 461 -55.89 36.82 -56.91
C ARG A 461 -56.92 37.88 -57.32
N PRO A 462 -56.94 39.05 -56.66
CA PRO A 462 -57.75 40.19 -57.11
C PRO A 462 -57.45 40.55 -58.58
N VAL A 463 -58.45 41.03 -59.30
CA VAL A 463 -58.35 41.52 -60.68
C VAL A 463 -58.83 42.97 -60.76
N ASP A 464 -58.36 43.69 -61.77
CA ASP A 464 -58.77 45.07 -62.01
C ASP A 464 -60.26 45.16 -62.40
N LEU A 465 -60.91 46.25 -61.97
CA LEU A 465 -62.25 46.59 -62.47
C LEU A 465 -62.14 47.02 -63.94
N ILE A 466 -62.94 46.41 -64.81
CA ILE A 466 -63.05 46.81 -66.22
C ILE A 466 -64.20 47.82 -66.33
N ILE A 467 -63.94 48.99 -66.93
CA ILE A 467 -64.91 50.06 -67.21
C ILE A 467 -65.48 49.91 -68.61
#